data_AF-A0A1Q5ZSC7-F1
#
_entry.id   AF-A0A1Q5ZSC7-F1
#
_cell.length_a   1.000
_cell.length_b   1.000
_cell.length_c   1.000
_cell.angle_alpha   90.00
_cell.angle_beta   90.00
_cell.angle_gamma   90.00
#
_symmetry.space_group_name_H-M   'P 1'
#
loop_
_entity.id
_entity.type
_entity.pdbx_description
1 polymer ?
#
loop_
_entity_poly.entity_id
_entity_poly.type
_entity_poly.pdbx_seq_one_letter_code
_entity_poly.pdbx_strand_id
1 'polypeptide(L)' 'MVEREAKSTGISIAESLQLLMNSLGGIPMGRPAEPEEVAELVAFLVSPRAAYLSGTEYVIDGGTIPPFNPSII' A
#
# COMPACT_ATOMS: atom_id res chain seq x y z
N MET A 1 -13.34 -7.16 1.07
CA MET A 1 -12.67 -8.47 1.23
C MET A 1 -12.60 -8.87 2.69
N VAL A 2 -11.97 -8.07 3.55
CA VAL A 2 -11.91 -8.25 5.02
C VAL A 2 -13.28 -8.49 5.67
N GLU A 3 -14.31 -7.71 5.31
CA GLU A 3 -15.67 -7.92 5.87
C GLU A 3 -16.27 -9.29 5.55
N ARG A 4 -15.95 -9.85 4.36
CA ARG A 4 -16.42 -11.17 3.95
C ARG A 4 -15.71 -12.26 4.74
N GLU A 5 -14.42 -12.06 4.99
CA GLU A 5 -13.56 -12.97 5.72
C GLU A 5 -13.92 -13.01 7.21
N ALA A 6 -14.08 -11.84 7.85
CA ALA A 6 -14.56 -11.69 9.23
C ALA A 6 -15.91 -12.42 9.46
N LYS A 7 -16.86 -12.29 8.53
CA LYS A 7 -18.14 -13.02 8.60
C LYS A 7 -17.99 -14.54 8.50
N SER A 8 -16.99 -15.02 7.77
CA SER A 8 -16.78 -16.46 7.55
C SER A 8 -15.99 -17.15 8.66
N THR A 9 -15.12 -16.43 9.36
CA THR A 9 -14.26 -16.96 10.43
C THR A 9 -14.78 -16.65 11.84
N GLY A 10 -15.79 -15.77 11.97
CA GLY A 10 -16.39 -15.40 13.25
C GLY A 10 -15.53 -14.45 14.09
N ILE A 11 -14.51 -13.84 13.50
CA ILE A 11 -13.62 -12.86 14.16
C ILE A 11 -14.03 -11.43 13.82
N SER A 12 -13.53 -10.46 14.59
CA SER A 12 -13.79 -9.05 14.33
C SER A 12 -13.17 -8.57 13.01
N ILE A 13 -13.70 -7.48 12.44
CA ILE A 13 -13.11 -6.84 11.24
C ILE A 13 -11.65 -6.44 11.53
N ALA A 14 -11.37 -5.95 12.74
CA ALA A 14 -10.02 -5.57 13.16
C ALA A 14 -9.07 -6.79 13.21
N GLU A 15 -9.50 -7.93 13.76
CA GLU A 15 -8.71 -9.16 13.72
C GLU A 15 -8.51 -9.69 12.30
N SER A 16 -9.54 -9.63 11.45
CA SER A 16 -9.41 -10.05 10.05
C SER A 16 -8.42 -9.16 9.29
N LEU A 17 -8.42 -7.85 9.54
CA LEU A 17 -7.41 -6.92 9.03
C LEU A 17 -6.02 -7.30 9.53
N GLN A 18 -5.88 -7.57 10.82
CA GLN A 18 -4.59 -7.92 11.42
C GLN A 18 -4.02 -9.23 10.84
N LEU A 19 -4.86 -10.24 10.64
CA LEU A 19 -4.45 -11.52 10.02
C LEU A 19 -4.01 -11.32 8.57
N LEU A 20 -4.74 -10.54 7.79
CA LEU A 20 -4.36 -10.20 6.42
C LEU A 20 -3.00 -9.48 6.41
N MET A 21 -2.80 -8.49 7.28
CA MET A 21 -1.54 -7.76 7.41
C MET A 21 -0.37 -8.68 7.76
N ASN A 22 -0.57 -9.61 8.70
CA ASN A 22 0.45 -10.59 9.07
C ASN A 22 0.78 -11.55 7.91
N SER A 23 -0.23 -11.97 7.13
CA SER A 23 -0.03 -12.89 5.99
C SER A 23 0.72 -12.27 4.80
N LEU A 24 0.64 -10.95 4.65
CA LEU A 24 1.30 -10.20 3.57
C LEU A 24 2.77 -9.85 3.90
N GLY A 25 3.29 -10.34 5.03
CA GLY A 25 4.64 -10.00 5.50
C GLY A 25 4.70 -8.68 6.28
N GLY A 26 3.54 -8.10 6.59
CA GLY A 26 3.43 -6.79 7.24
C GLY A 26 3.68 -5.63 6.30
N ILE A 27 3.29 -4.44 6.72
CA ILE A 27 3.66 -3.18 6.07
C ILE A 27 4.78 -2.59 6.94
N PRO A 28 5.98 -2.33 6.41
CA PRO A 28 7.07 -1.74 7.22
C PRO A 28 6.69 -0.43 7.91
N MET A 29 5.85 0.37 7.28
CA MET A 29 5.28 1.59 7.86
C MET A 29 4.25 1.35 8.99
N GLY A 30 3.91 0.08 9.27
CA GLY A 30 3.10 -0.36 10.41
C GLY A 30 1.58 -0.21 10.24
N ARG A 31 1.11 0.33 9.12
CA ARG A 31 -0.31 0.51 8.81
C ARG A 31 -0.59 0.53 7.30
N PRO A 32 -1.82 0.24 6.87
CA PRO A 32 -2.27 0.54 5.52
C PRO A 32 -2.11 2.03 5.18
N ALA A 33 -1.92 2.33 3.90
CA ALA A 33 -2.00 3.69 3.40
C ALA A 33 -3.45 4.20 3.52
N GLU A 34 -3.60 5.46 3.89
CA GLU A 34 -4.88 6.16 3.85
C GLU A 34 -5.17 6.63 2.41
N PRO A 35 -6.45 6.70 1.99
CA PRO A 35 -6.81 7.17 0.65
C PRO A 35 -6.22 8.54 0.29
N GLU A 36 -6.12 9.44 1.27
CA GLU A 36 -5.56 10.78 1.14
C GLU A 36 -4.08 10.75 0.75
N GLU A 37 -3.31 9.77 1.21
CA GLU A 37 -1.88 9.66 0.88
C GLU A 37 -1.67 9.33 -0.61
N VAL A 38 -2.57 8.54 -1.19
CA VAL A 38 -2.59 8.29 -2.65
C VAL A 38 -3.08 9.53 -3.39
N ALA A 39 -4.14 10.18 -2.88
CA ALA A 39 -4.73 11.36 -3.50
C ALA A 39 -3.73 12.52 -3.59
N GLU A 40 -2.90 12.73 -2.57
CA GLU A 40 -1.86 13.77 -2.56
C GLU A 40 -0.81 13.55 -3.65
N LEU A 41 -0.35 12.30 -3.88
CA LEU A 41 0.56 12.02 -4.99
C LEU A 41 -0.13 12.31 -6.33
N VAL A 42 -1.37 11.85 -6.50
CA VAL A 42 -2.14 12.12 -7.72
C VAL A 42 -2.30 13.63 -7.95
N ALA A 43 -2.63 14.39 -6.91
CA ALA A 43 -2.76 15.84 -6.96
C ALA A 43 -1.45 16.53 -7.36
N PHE A 44 -0.31 16.03 -6.89
CA PHE A 44 1.00 16.49 -7.35
C PHE A 44 1.22 16.18 -8.83
N LEU A 45 0.98 14.93 -9.26
CA LEU A 45 1.23 14.45 -10.62
C LEU A 45 0.37 15.16 -11.68
N VAL A 46 -0.86 15.55 -11.36
CA VAL A 46 -1.72 16.32 -12.27
C VAL A 46 -1.44 17.83 -12.26
N SER A 47 -0.55 18.30 -11.38
CA SER A 47 -0.23 19.72 -11.28
C SER A 47 0.89 20.13 -12.26
N PRO A 48 1.03 21.43 -12.58
CA PRO A 48 2.14 21.94 -13.40
C PRO A 48 3.54 21.63 -12.83
N ARG A 49 3.64 21.31 -11.53
CA ARG A 49 4.89 20.95 -10.86
C ARG A 49 5.48 19.63 -11.38
N ALA A 50 4.64 18.78 -11.95
CA ALA A 50 5.03 17.49 -12.54
C ALA A 50 5.22 17.55 -14.06
N ALA A 51 5.31 18.74 -14.67
CA ALA A 51 5.24 18.92 -16.13
C ALA A 51 6.30 18.15 -16.95
N TYR A 52 7.40 17.73 -16.33
CA TYR A 52 8.46 16.96 -16.99
C TYR A 52 8.51 15.48 -16.56
N LEU A 53 7.53 15.02 -15.78
CA LEU A 53 7.40 13.63 -15.34
C LEU A 53 6.48 12.89 -16.33
N SER A 54 7.00 11.84 -16.97
CA SER A 54 6.23 10.98 -17.86
C SER A 54 6.94 9.63 -18.00
N GLY A 55 6.17 8.58 -18.31
CA GLY A 55 6.71 7.24 -18.56
C GLY A 55 7.22 6.49 -17.32
N THR A 56 6.81 6.93 -16.13
CA THR A 56 7.30 6.39 -14.85
C THR A 56 6.15 5.82 -14.02
N GLU A 57 6.43 4.73 -13.30
CA GLU A 57 5.56 4.15 -12.27
C GLU A 57 5.98 4.64 -10.89
N TYR A 58 5.00 4.98 -10.04
CA TYR A 58 5.23 5.39 -8.65
C TYR A 58 4.59 4.38 -7.70
N VAL A 59 5.40 3.75 -6.86
CA VAL A 59 4.95 2.79 -5.84
C VAL A 59 4.62 3.53 -4.55
N ILE A 60 3.40 3.31 -4.03
CA ILE A 60 2.94 3.81 -2.73
C ILE A 60 2.43 2.61 -1.91
N ASP A 61 3.31 1.97 -1.14
CA ASP A 61 3.00 0.68 -0.52
C ASP A 61 3.51 0.54 0.92
N GLY A 62 4.01 1.62 1.52
CA GLY A 62 4.56 1.60 2.87
C GLY A 62 5.80 0.70 3.03
N GLY A 63 6.47 0.34 1.93
CA GLY A 63 7.70 -0.45 1.90
C GLY A 63 7.51 -1.96 1.73
N THR A 64 6.31 -2.43 1.35
CA THR A 64 6.06 -3.88 1.16
C THR A 64 6.89 -4.50 0.04
N ILE A 65 7.27 -3.70 -0.97
CA ILE A 65 8.19 -4.08 -2.02
C ILE A 65 9.60 -3.71 -1.55
N PRO A 66 10.51 -4.68 -1.41
CA PRO A 66 11.89 -4.40 -1.04
C PRO A 66 12.55 -3.55 -2.13
N PRO A 67 13.44 -2.61 -1.76
CA PRO A 67 14.18 -1.83 -2.73
C PRO A 67 15.00 -2.77 -3.62
N PHE A 68 15.10 -2.42 -4.91
CA PHE A 68 15.88 -3.19 -5.87
C PHE A 68 17.31 -3.43 -5.35
N ASN A 69 17.70 -4.71 -5.28
CA ASN A 69 19.04 -5.12 -4.92
C ASN A 69 19.78 -5.59 -6.19
N PRO A 70 20.72 -4.80 -6.73
CA PRO A 70 21.45 -5.17 -7.94
C PRO A 70 22.41 -6.35 -7.77
N SER A 71 22.64 -6.85 -6.55
CA SER A 71 23.57 -7.97 -6.29
C SER A 71 22.95 -9.36 -6.45
N ILE A 72 21.66 -9.48 -6.81
CA ILE A 72 20.92 -10.75 -6.89
C ILE A 72 20.55 -11.13 -8.34
N ILE A 73 21.05 -10.38 -9.33
CA ILE A 73 20.92 -10.63 -10.77
C ILE A 73 22.27 -10.94 -11.40
#